data_AF-A0A432XYS2-F1
#
_entry.id   AF-A0A432XYS2-F1
#
_cell.length_a   1.000
_cell.length_b   1.000
_cell.length_c   1.000
_cell.angle_alpha   90.00
_cell.angle_beta   90.00
_cell.angle_gamma   90.00
#
_symmetry.space_group_name_H-M   'P 1'
#
loop_
_entity.id
_entity.type
_entity.pdbx_description
1 polymer ?
#
loop_
_entity_poly.entity_id
_entity_poly.type
_entity_poly.pdbx_seq_one_letter_code
_entity_poly.pdbx_strand_id
1 'polypeptide(L)'
;MTFIMQINMPEICYLLPMQVKPMKQQHWLKAAAEGDYSSHVLEAFKHDWQSKQSARTFLRYAVMLRNLGHSLNKSEAHLLYKLQKQAYVKLLLKGLSRHQIRQLNNLADELQNNTHSAQGVPAHSRRFALSLRAQQTPWRDTLESELNQAKSVVVVGNSPNLLGTDQGEFIDAHDLVIRFNQFSPTDGSDISKSIGKKLDIWVMSPGFRGTIPEHARFILITGPNMVWWQQNWQHLIHTNVPIIGIPLASWQLSVEKLAAPASAGFACLDWLMNYQRIANIRPSAMGFGYNPAQQSRYHIQNKTHQATSRHNWRAEQEVIKTWKDELKLNLL
;
A
#
# COMPACT_ATOMS: atom_id res chain seq x y z
N MET A 1 -28.32 -43.79 7.36
CA MET A 1 -26.89 -44.03 7.64
C MET A 1 -26.13 -42.77 7.27
N THR A 2 -25.72 -41.99 8.27
CA THR A 2 -25.08 -40.68 8.08
C THR A 2 -23.60 -40.83 8.41
N PHE A 3 -22.73 -40.72 7.41
CA PHE A 3 -21.28 -40.76 7.58
C PHE A 3 -20.80 -39.40 8.08
N ILE A 4 -20.28 -39.35 9.31
CA ILE A 4 -19.57 -38.20 9.87
C ILE A 4 -18.08 -38.41 9.57
N MET A 5 -17.53 -37.57 8.70
CA MET A 5 -16.11 -37.59 8.34
C MET A 5 -15.33 -36.76 9.37
N GLN A 6 -14.60 -37.43 10.27
CA GLN A 6 -13.67 -36.78 11.20
C GLN A 6 -12.44 -36.30 10.42
N ILE A 7 -12.29 -34.99 10.29
CA ILE A 7 -11.07 -34.35 9.76
C ILE A 7 -10.12 -34.15 10.94
N ASN A 8 -9.02 -34.90 10.97
CA ASN A 8 -7.92 -34.70 11.91
C ASN A 8 -7.18 -33.40 11.54
N MET A 9 -7.30 -32.39 12.39
CA MET A 9 -6.47 -31.18 12.32
C MET A 9 -5.08 -31.51 12.91
N PRO A 10 -3.97 -31.15 12.23
CA PRO A 10 -2.63 -31.40 12.75
C PRO A 10 -2.38 -30.58 14.03
N GLU A 11 -1.69 -31.20 14.98
CA GLU A 11 -1.29 -30.59 16.25
C GLU A 11 -0.50 -29.29 16.01
N ILE A 12 -1.03 -28.18 16.52
CA ILE A 12 -0.35 -26.89 16.52
C ILE A 12 0.80 -27.01 17.53
N CYS A 13 2.02 -27.23 17.04
CA CYS A 13 3.24 -27.10 17.82
C CYS A 13 3.33 -25.69 18.41
N TYR A 14 3.11 -25.57 19.72
CA TYR A 14 3.39 -24.36 20.47
C TYR A 14 4.91 -24.11 20.45
N LEU A 15 5.36 -23.25 19.53
CA LEU A 15 6.74 -22.78 19.51
C LEU A 15 7.05 -22.13 20.88
N LEU A 16 8.03 -22.68 21.58
CA LEU A 16 8.58 -22.10 22.80
C LEU A 16 8.94 -20.63 22.54
N PRO A 17 8.65 -19.70 23.47
CA PRO A 17 8.95 -18.29 23.29
C PRO A 17 10.46 -18.14 23.07
N MET A 18 10.85 -17.79 21.84
CA MET A 18 12.24 -17.46 21.54
C MET A 18 12.69 -16.36 22.50
N GLN A 19 13.84 -16.58 23.17
CA GLN A 19 14.47 -15.55 24.00
C GLN A 19 14.99 -14.43 23.10
N VAL A 20 14.14 -13.44 22.85
CA VAL A 20 14.49 -12.25 22.09
C VAL A 20 15.35 -11.34 22.99
N LYS A 21 16.62 -11.13 22.63
CA LYS A 21 17.48 -10.16 23.32
C LYS A 21 16.81 -8.77 23.27
N PRO A 22 16.75 -8.02 24.39
CA PRO A 22 16.06 -6.74 24.43
C PRO A 22 16.75 -5.73 23.51
N MET A 23 16.07 -5.35 22.44
CA MET A 23 16.57 -4.36 21.49
C MET A 23 16.27 -2.94 21.99
N LYS A 24 17.25 -2.03 21.91
CA LYS A 24 17.06 -0.63 22.34
C LYS A 24 15.92 0.03 21.55
N GLN A 25 15.09 0.84 22.22
CA GLN A 25 13.93 1.50 21.61
C GLN A 25 14.22 2.23 20.29
N GLN A 26 15.36 2.91 20.22
CA GLN A 26 15.76 3.66 19.03
C GLN A 26 16.01 2.75 17.81
N HIS A 27 16.45 1.51 18.01
CA HIS A 27 16.78 0.60 16.92
C HIS A 27 15.53 0.11 16.19
N TRP A 28 14.50 -0.38 16.89
CA TRP A 28 13.29 -0.84 16.21
C TRP A 28 12.45 0.31 15.65
N LEU A 29 12.48 1.49 16.27
CA LEU A 29 11.86 2.69 15.68
C LEU A 29 12.52 3.04 14.35
N LYS A 30 13.86 2.98 14.31
CA LYS A 30 14.64 3.22 13.09
C LYS A 30 14.38 2.13 12.05
N ALA A 31 14.43 0.86 12.43
CA ALA A 31 14.18 -0.28 11.54
C ALA A 31 12.79 -0.19 10.88
N ALA A 32 11.73 0.07 11.64
CA ALA A 32 10.39 0.26 11.09
C ALA A 32 10.30 1.48 10.13
N ALA A 33 11.00 2.58 10.45
CA ALA A 33 11.08 3.74 9.56
C ALA A 33 11.86 3.42 8.27
N GLU A 34 12.85 2.54 8.34
CA GLU A 34 13.65 2.03 7.23
C GLU A 34 12.98 0.87 6.48
N GLY A 35 11.76 0.48 6.87
CA GLY A 35 10.96 -0.52 6.14
C GLY A 35 11.09 -1.96 6.62
N ASP A 36 11.74 -2.22 7.77
CA ASP A 36 11.74 -3.55 8.39
C ASP A 36 10.38 -3.83 9.03
N TYR A 37 9.58 -4.65 8.34
CA TYR A 37 8.24 -5.07 8.77
C TYR A 37 8.25 -6.52 9.28
N SER A 38 9.38 -6.99 9.81
CA SER A 38 9.47 -8.31 10.43
C SER A 38 8.62 -8.42 11.70
N SER A 39 8.25 -9.66 12.03
CA SER A 39 7.54 -9.99 13.27
C SER A 39 8.33 -9.57 14.52
N HIS A 40 9.66 -9.63 14.47
CA HIS A 40 10.51 -9.20 15.59
C HIS A 40 10.34 -7.71 15.90
N VAL A 41 10.28 -6.85 14.86
CA VAL A 41 10.04 -5.42 15.05
C VAL A 41 8.66 -5.20 15.68
N LEU A 42 7.60 -5.85 15.16
CA LEU A 42 6.26 -5.75 15.74
C LEU A 42 6.21 -6.18 17.21
N GLU A 43 6.84 -7.30 17.56
CA GLU A 43 6.91 -7.78 18.94
C GLU A 43 7.68 -6.81 19.86
N ALA A 44 8.70 -6.10 19.35
CA ALA A 44 9.38 -5.07 20.11
C ALA A 44 8.46 -3.88 20.45
N PHE A 45 7.60 -3.46 19.50
CA PHE A 45 6.57 -2.44 19.76
C PHE A 45 5.54 -2.93 20.79
N LYS A 46 5.11 -4.19 20.67
CA LYS A 46 4.15 -4.82 21.60
C LYS A 46 4.71 -4.92 23.01
N HIS A 47 5.97 -5.37 23.15
CA HIS A 47 6.67 -5.42 24.42
C HIS A 47 6.81 -4.02 25.04
N ASP A 48 7.20 -2.99 24.27
CA ASP A 48 7.28 -1.60 24.77
C ASP A 48 5.92 -1.09 25.28
N TRP A 49 4.82 -1.49 24.63
CA TRP A 49 3.48 -1.23 25.13
C TRP A 49 3.18 -1.99 26.42
N GLN A 50 3.41 -3.30 26.45
CA GLN A 50 3.11 -4.15 27.60
C GLN A 50 3.91 -3.76 28.85
N SER A 51 5.17 -3.35 28.72
CA SER A 51 5.99 -2.93 29.86
C SER A 51 5.59 -1.54 30.38
N LYS A 52 5.29 -0.59 29.50
CA LYS A 52 5.04 0.81 29.90
C LYS A 52 3.56 1.13 30.15
N GLN A 53 2.65 0.32 29.61
CA GLN A 53 1.19 0.46 29.73
C GLN A 53 0.67 1.89 29.46
N SER A 54 1.32 2.60 28.52
CA SER A 54 1.00 4.00 28.20
C SER A 54 0.18 4.13 26.92
N ALA A 55 -0.63 5.18 26.82
CA ALA A 55 -1.38 5.49 25.59
C ALA A 55 -0.44 5.69 24.38
N ARG A 56 0.72 6.30 24.61
CA ARG A 56 1.73 6.56 23.58
C ARG A 56 2.32 5.28 23.01
N THR A 57 2.70 4.33 23.87
CA THR A 57 3.29 3.07 23.43
C THR A 57 2.26 2.14 22.82
N PHE A 58 1.04 2.11 23.36
CA PHE A 58 -0.09 1.42 22.72
C PHE A 58 -0.34 1.93 21.30
N LEU A 59 -0.45 3.25 21.11
CA LEU A 59 -0.74 3.78 19.78
C LEU A 59 0.39 3.47 18.79
N ARG A 60 1.66 3.54 19.21
CA ARG A 60 2.80 3.15 18.36
C ARG A 60 2.69 1.69 17.90
N TYR A 61 2.38 0.79 18.82
CA TYR A 61 2.11 -0.61 18.50
C TYR A 61 0.95 -0.75 17.51
N ALA A 62 -0.17 -0.10 17.77
CA ALA A 62 -1.36 -0.17 16.92
C ALA A 62 -1.10 0.38 15.50
N VAL A 63 -0.34 1.48 15.37
CA VAL A 63 0.08 2.02 14.06
C VAL A 63 1.02 1.04 13.35
N MET A 64 1.98 0.45 14.06
CA MET A 64 2.89 -0.55 13.46
C MET A 64 2.09 -1.75 12.95
N LEU A 65 1.26 -2.35 13.80
CA LEU A 65 0.39 -3.48 13.45
C LEU A 65 -0.42 -3.20 12.18
N ARG A 66 -1.02 -2.00 12.11
CA ARG A 66 -1.77 -1.54 10.94
C ARG A 66 -0.90 -1.34 9.70
N ASN A 67 0.34 -0.87 9.84
CA ASN A 67 1.26 -0.72 8.72
C ASN A 67 1.68 -2.08 8.12
N LEU A 68 1.68 -3.16 8.92
CA LEU A 68 1.81 -4.53 8.42
C LEU A 68 0.53 -5.05 7.74
N GLY A 69 -0.58 -4.30 7.78
CA GLY A 69 -1.88 -4.72 7.24
C GLY A 69 -2.77 -5.46 8.23
N HIS A 70 -2.35 -5.65 9.48
CA HIS A 70 -3.15 -6.33 10.49
C HIS A 70 -4.15 -5.39 11.19
N SER A 71 -5.24 -5.97 11.70
CA SER A 71 -6.23 -5.27 12.53
C SER A 71 -5.99 -5.52 14.01
N LEU A 72 -6.41 -4.57 14.86
CA LEU A 72 -6.42 -4.78 16.31
C LEU A 72 -7.39 -5.90 16.69
N ASN A 73 -7.04 -6.68 17.72
CA ASN A 73 -7.99 -7.62 18.31
C ASN A 73 -9.09 -6.88 19.11
N LYS A 74 -10.08 -7.62 19.63
CA LYS A 74 -11.23 -7.03 20.33
C LYS A 74 -10.84 -6.19 21.55
N SER A 75 -9.88 -6.63 22.37
CA SER A 75 -9.48 -5.92 23.58
C SER A 75 -8.65 -4.66 23.26
N GLU A 76 -7.77 -4.75 22.28
CA GLU A 76 -7.00 -3.62 21.75
C GLU A 76 -7.91 -2.56 21.11
N ALA A 77 -8.89 -3.00 20.30
CA ALA A 77 -9.88 -2.09 19.72
C ALA A 77 -10.69 -1.38 20.81
N HIS A 78 -11.12 -2.09 21.86
CA HIS A 78 -11.80 -1.49 23.00
C HIS A 78 -10.92 -0.43 23.70
N LEU A 79 -9.63 -0.71 23.90
CA LEU A 79 -8.69 0.26 24.46
C LEU A 79 -8.54 1.49 23.56
N LEU A 80 -8.45 1.30 22.23
CA LEU A 80 -8.41 2.39 21.25
C LEU A 80 -9.64 3.29 21.36
N TYR A 81 -10.85 2.70 21.40
CA TYR A 81 -12.09 3.47 21.53
C TYR A 81 -12.20 4.19 22.88
N LYS A 82 -11.73 3.56 23.97
CA LYS A 82 -11.66 4.21 25.28
C LYS A 82 -10.72 5.42 25.26
N LEU A 83 -9.63 5.37 24.49
CA LEU A 83 -8.74 6.52 24.28
C LEU A 83 -9.40 7.58 23.40
N GLN A 84 -9.99 7.19 22.26
CA GLN A 84 -10.65 8.09 21.32
C GLN A 84 -11.74 8.94 21.99
N LYS A 85 -12.53 8.36 22.91
CA LYS A 85 -13.60 9.06 23.64
C LYS A 85 -13.11 10.07 24.69
N GLN A 86 -11.81 10.13 24.99
CA GLN A 86 -11.29 11.07 25.98
C GLN A 86 -11.15 12.46 25.39
N ALA A 87 -11.37 13.48 26.25
CA ALA A 87 -11.15 14.87 25.87
C ALA A 87 -9.71 15.10 25.42
N TYR A 88 -9.54 15.95 24.41
CA TYR A 88 -8.25 16.27 23.78
C TYR A 88 -7.15 16.64 24.80
N VAL A 89 -7.46 17.47 25.80
CA VAL A 89 -6.52 17.86 26.86
C VAL A 89 -6.05 16.65 27.68
N LYS A 90 -6.95 15.69 27.98
CA LYS A 90 -6.58 14.47 28.70
C LYS A 90 -5.62 13.60 27.89
N LEU A 91 -5.75 13.57 26.56
CA LEU A 91 -4.83 12.84 25.69
C LEU A 91 -3.43 13.48 25.62
N LEU A 92 -3.36 14.82 25.60
CA LEU A 92 -2.09 15.54 25.72
C LEU A 92 -1.40 15.25 27.06
N LEU A 93 -2.15 15.26 28.16
CA LEU A 93 -1.64 14.91 29.50
C LEU A 93 -1.15 13.45 29.58
N LYS A 94 -1.68 12.57 28.73
CA LYS A 94 -1.19 11.19 28.53
C LYS A 94 0.03 11.08 27.62
N GLY A 95 0.62 12.21 27.23
CA GLY A 95 1.84 12.26 26.42
C GLY A 95 1.62 11.99 24.92
N LEU A 96 0.38 12.07 24.43
CA LEU A 96 0.11 12.01 22.99
C LEU A 96 0.34 13.38 22.36
N SER A 97 1.07 13.42 21.24
CA SER A 97 1.19 14.63 20.43
C SER A 97 -0.09 14.90 19.62
N ARG A 98 -0.22 16.11 19.07
CA ARG A 98 -1.35 16.44 18.16
C ARG A 98 -1.43 15.50 16.96
N HIS A 99 -0.27 15.11 16.40
CA HIS A 99 -0.19 14.16 15.30
C HIS A 99 -0.68 12.77 15.72
N GLN A 100 -0.29 12.31 16.91
CA GLN A 100 -0.71 11.03 17.45
C GLN A 100 -2.21 10.99 17.77
N ILE A 101 -2.79 12.08 18.26
CA ILE A 101 -4.24 12.17 18.46
C ILE A 101 -4.98 12.06 17.11
N ARG A 102 -4.44 12.63 16.03
CA ARG A 102 -5.00 12.44 14.69
C ARG A 102 -4.90 10.99 14.21
N GLN A 103 -3.76 10.33 14.42
CA GLN A 103 -3.58 8.91 14.10
C GLN A 103 -4.57 8.03 14.87
N LEU A 104 -4.76 8.30 16.17
CA LEU A 104 -5.75 7.63 17.02
C LEU A 104 -7.16 7.74 16.42
N ASN A 105 -7.58 8.95 16.03
CA ASN A 105 -8.89 9.15 15.44
C ASN A 105 -9.04 8.46 14.07
N ASN A 106 -8.04 8.56 13.19
CA ASN A 106 -8.07 7.90 11.89
C ASN A 106 -8.13 6.37 12.02
N LEU A 107 -7.36 5.79 12.94
CA LEU A 107 -7.38 4.35 13.18
C LEU A 107 -8.73 3.89 13.76
N ALA A 108 -9.32 4.67 14.66
CA ALA A 108 -10.64 4.35 15.21
C ALA A 108 -11.74 4.46 14.14
N ASP A 109 -11.69 5.49 13.29
CA ASP A 109 -12.60 5.64 12.16
C ASP A 109 -12.45 4.47 11.17
N GLU A 110 -11.23 4.05 10.84
CA GLU A 110 -10.91 2.91 9.95
C GLU A 110 -11.48 1.59 10.50
N LEU A 111 -11.26 1.29 11.78
CA LEU A 111 -11.75 0.06 12.42
C LEU A 111 -13.28 -0.01 12.50
N GLN A 112 -13.95 1.14 12.59
CA GLN A 112 -15.41 1.23 12.59
C GLN A 112 -16.00 1.35 11.18
N ASN A 113 -15.15 1.42 10.15
CA ASN A 113 -15.53 1.81 8.80
C ASN A 113 -16.41 3.09 8.79
N ASN A 114 -16.07 4.06 9.65
CA ASN A 114 -16.87 5.26 9.86
C ASN A 114 -16.64 6.30 8.75
N THR A 115 -17.41 6.20 7.68
CA THR A 115 -17.35 7.11 6.53
C THR A 115 -17.91 8.52 6.83
N HIS A 116 -18.51 8.73 8.00
CA HIS A 116 -19.11 9.99 8.44
C HIS A 116 -18.21 10.80 9.38
N SER A 117 -17.09 10.22 9.82
CA SER A 117 -16.08 10.90 10.64
C SER A 117 -14.82 11.16 9.81
N ALA A 118 -14.16 12.27 10.09
CA ALA A 118 -12.82 12.61 9.58
C ALA A 118 -12.06 13.43 10.64
N GLN A 119 -12.25 13.11 11.92
CA GLN A 119 -11.71 13.92 13.02
C GLN A 119 -10.16 13.91 13.05
N GLY A 120 -9.54 12.83 12.58
CA GLY A 120 -8.09 12.71 12.43
C GLY A 120 -7.54 13.41 11.18
N VAL A 121 -8.38 13.97 10.32
CA VAL A 121 -7.98 14.68 9.11
C VAL A 121 -7.91 16.20 9.37
N PRO A 122 -6.92 16.94 8.82
CA PRO A 122 -6.89 18.39 8.87
C PRO A 122 -8.20 19.03 8.37
N ALA A 123 -8.65 20.10 9.04
CA ALA A 123 -9.98 20.69 8.80
C ALA A 123 -10.26 21.00 7.32
N HIS A 124 -9.28 21.59 6.61
CA HIS A 124 -9.41 21.95 5.19
C HIS A 124 -9.54 20.74 4.24
N SER A 125 -9.20 19.52 4.68
CA SER A 125 -9.31 18.29 3.89
C SER A 125 -10.45 17.37 4.32
N ARG A 126 -11.19 17.71 5.39
CA ARG A 126 -12.22 16.81 5.96
C ARG A 126 -13.33 16.47 4.97
N ARG A 127 -13.87 17.47 4.27
CA ARG A 127 -14.93 17.26 3.27
C ARG A 127 -14.49 16.30 2.17
N PHE A 128 -13.26 16.48 1.68
CA PHE A 128 -12.67 15.60 0.69
C PHE A 128 -12.47 14.18 1.24
N ALA A 129 -11.93 14.02 2.45
CA ALA A 129 -11.77 12.71 3.09
C ALA A 129 -13.09 11.95 3.26
N LEU A 130 -14.14 12.63 3.71
CA LEU A 130 -15.48 12.04 3.86
C LEU A 130 -16.03 11.57 2.51
N SER A 131 -15.91 12.42 1.48
CA SER A 131 -16.29 12.05 0.11
C SER A 131 -15.54 10.82 -0.38
N LEU A 132 -14.20 10.82 -0.24
CA LEU A 132 -13.36 9.68 -0.64
C LEU A 132 -13.78 8.39 0.06
N ARG A 133 -13.99 8.42 1.38
CA ARG A 133 -14.37 7.25 2.18
C ARG A 133 -15.73 6.70 1.75
N ALA A 134 -16.72 7.57 1.55
CA ALA A 134 -18.06 7.17 1.12
C ALA A 134 -18.09 6.55 -0.29
N GLN A 135 -17.18 6.97 -1.17
CA GLN A 135 -17.15 6.52 -2.56
C GLN A 135 -16.25 5.29 -2.82
N GLN A 136 -15.54 4.77 -1.80
CA GLN A 136 -14.60 3.66 -2.00
C GLN A 136 -15.26 2.42 -2.61
N THR A 137 -16.42 2.00 -2.09
CA THR A 137 -17.13 0.81 -2.59
C THR A 137 -17.59 0.98 -4.04
N PRO A 138 -18.42 2.00 -4.39
CA PRO A 138 -18.90 2.12 -5.76
C PRO A 138 -17.78 2.31 -6.78
N TRP A 139 -16.76 3.10 -6.48
CA TRP A 139 -15.62 3.27 -7.39
C TRP A 139 -14.83 1.98 -7.59
N ARG A 140 -14.65 1.21 -6.53
CA ARG A 140 -13.95 -0.07 -6.61
C ARG A 140 -14.77 -1.08 -7.41
N ASP A 141 -16.08 -1.15 -7.20
CA ASP A 141 -16.96 -2.04 -7.96
C ASP A 141 -16.93 -1.71 -9.46
N THR A 142 -16.91 -0.42 -9.82
CA THR A 142 -16.73 0.01 -11.22
C THR A 142 -15.37 -0.44 -11.76
N LEU A 143 -14.28 -0.14 -11.07
CA LEU A 143 -12.93 -0.51 -11.51
C LEU A 143 -12.78 -2.03 -11.65
N GLU A 144 -13.25 -2.81 -10.68
CA GLU A 144 -13.23 -4.28 -10.73
C GLU A 144 -14.06 -4.82 -11.89
N SER A 145 -15.23 -4.23 -12.18
CA SER A 145 -16.03 -4.61 -13.34
C SER A 145 -15.28 -4.37 -14.66
N GLU A 146 -14.64 -3.21 -14.81
CA GLU A 146 -13.86 -2.92 -16.01
C GLU A 146 -12.65 -3.84 -16.17
N LEU A 147 -11.93 -4.08 -15.07
CA LEU A 147 -10.82 -5.03 -15.02
C LEU A 147 -11.27 -6.44 -15.44
N ASN A 148 -12.41 -6.92 -14.94
CA ASN A 148 -12.94 -8.24 -15.31
C ASN A 148 -13.46 -8.32 -16.76
N GLN A 149 -13.77 -7.19 -17.40
CA GLN A 149 -14.23 -7.14 -18.80
C GLN A 149 -13.07 -6.92 -19.79
N ALA A 150 -11.93 -6.41 -19.33
CA ALA A 150 -10.75 -6.21 -20.14
C ALA A 150 -10.16 -7.55 -20.59
N LYS A 151 -9.87 -7.69 -21.88
CA LYS A 151 -9.17 -8.86 -22.44
C LYS A 151 -7.67 -8.75 -22.23
N SER A 152 -7.16 -7.53 -22.09
CA SER A 152 -5.74 -7.25 -21.97
C SER A 152 -5.48 -6.06 -21.03
N VAL A 153 -4.60 -6.27 -20.06
CA VAL A 153 -4.16 -5.23 -19.11
C VAL A 153 -2.64 -5.21 -19.11
N VAL A 154 -2.04 -4.03 -19.29
CA VAL A 154 -0.59 -3.85 -19.15
C VAL A 154 -0.27 -2.90 -18.01
N VAL A 155 0.70 -3.31 -17.20
CA VAL A 155 1.27 -2.54 -16.13
C VAL A 155 2.66 -2.08 -16.55
N VAL A 156 2.84 -0.76 -16.66
CA VAL A 156 4.08 -0.15 -17.16
C VAL A 156 4.81 0.49 -15.98
N GLY A 157 5.84 -0.20 -15.49
CA GLY A 157 6.77 0.31 -14.50
C GLY A 157 7.68 1.40 -15.07
N ASN A 158 8.40 2.09 -14.16
CA ASN A 158 9.22 3.25 -14.51
C ASN A 158 10.71 2.92 -14.73
N SER A 159 11.06 1.64 -14.96
CA SER A 159 12.46 1.21 -15.15
C SER A 159 13.01 1.69 -16.50
N PRO A 160 14.25 2.20 -16.56
CA PRO A 160 14.83 2.73 -17.79
C PRO A 160 15.07 1.69 -18.89
N ASN A 161 14.89 0.40 -18.62
CA ASN A 161 15.02 -0.65 -19.63
C ASN A 161 13.98 -0.56 -20.76
N LEU A 162 12.91 0.24 -20.61
CA LEU A 162 11.98 0.51 -21.69
C LEU A 162 12.48 1.57 -22.69
N LEU A 163 13.50 2.35 -22.35
CA LEU A 163 14.00 3.38 -23.26
C LEU A 163 14.61 2.74 -24.52
N GLY A 164 14.06 3.10 -25.68
CA GLY A 164 14.52 2.62 -26.99
C GLY A 164 13.96 1.27 -27.43
N THR A 165 12.96 0.71 -26.75
CA THR A 165 12.41 -0.63 -27.06
C THR A 165 11.27 -0.64 -28.10
N ASP A 166 10.86 0.53 -28.60
CA ASP A 166 9.73 0.73 -29.52
C ASP A 166 8.41 0.00 -29.11
N GLN A 167 8.21 -0.20 -27.80
CA GLN A 167 7.05 -0.93 -27.24
C GLN A 167 5.78 -0.08 -27.12
N GLY A 168 5.82 1.20 -27.49
CA GLY A 168 4.74 2.14 -27.23
C GLY A 168 3.42 1.77 -27.88
N GLU A 169 3.44 1.34 -29.14
CA GLU A 169 2.25 0.88 -29.85
C GLU A 169 1.67 -0.40 -29.24
N PHE A 170 2.54 -1.33 -28.83
CA PHE A 170 2.12 -2.55 -28.14
C PHE A 170 1.45 -2.25 -26.79
N ILE A 171 2.02 -1.32 -26.01
CA ILE A 171 1.44 -0.87 -24.75
C ILE A 171 0.06 -0.24 -24.99
N ASP A 172 -0.05 0.69 -25.94
CA ASP A 172 -1.29 1.42 -26.21
C ASP A 172 -2.40 0.55 -26.80
N ALA A 173 -2.05 -0.61 -27.37
CA ALA A 173 -3.01 -1.60 -27.90
C ALA A 173 -3.75 -2.41 -26.82
N HIS A 174 -3.32 -2.36 -25.55
CA HIS A 174 -4.03 -3.05 -24.46
C HIS A 174 -5.35 -2.35 -24.12
N ASP A 175 -6.34 -3.09 -23.62
CA ASP A 175 -7.63 -2.51 -23.23
C ASP A 175 -7.47 -1.52 -22.08
N LEU A 176 -6.64 -1.85 -21.09
CA LEU A 176 -6.31 -0.99 -19.96
C LEU A 176 -4.80 -0.85 -19.76
N VAL A 177 -4.33 0.40 -19.60
CA VAL A 177 -2.93 0.73 -19.32
C VAL A 177 -2.78 1.35 -17.93
N ILE A 178 -1.89 0.77 -17.12
CA ILE A 178 -1.62 1.17 -15.74
C ILE A 178 -0.21 1.76 -15.64
N ARG A 179 -0.08 2.96 -15.04
CA ARG A 179 1.22 3.66 -14.88
C ARG A 179 1.39 4.24 -13.48
N PHE A 180 2.63 4.59 -13.11
CA PHE A 180 2.97 4.94 -11.73
C PHE A 180 3.55 6.34 -11.56
N ASN A 181 3.07 7.06 -10.54
CA ASN A 181 3.63 8.33 -10.06
C ASN A 181 3.93 9.27 -11.24
N GLN A 182 5.14 9.80 -11.32
CA GLN A 182 5.67 10.44 -12.51
C GLN A 182 6.08 9.29 -13.45
N PHE A 183 5.45 9.16 -14.64
CA PHE A 183 5.91 8.28 -15.74
C PHE A 183 6.39 9.01 -17.02
N SER A 184 5.85 10.20 -17.35
CA SER A 184 6.31 11.07 -18.46
C SER A 184 7.48 12.02 -18.11
N PRO A 185 8.53 12.18 -18.94
CA PRO A 185 9.66 13.05 -18.64
C PRO A 185 9.25 14.50 -18.34
N THR A 186 9.93 15.14 -17.39
CA THR A 186 9.67 16.54 -17.01
C THR A 186 10.40 17.55 -17.88
N ASP A 187 11.37 17.09 -18.67
CA ASP A 187 12.14 17.90 -19.62
C ASP A 187 11.46 18.06 -20.99
N GLY A 188 10.26 17.50 -21.16
CA GLY A 188 9.50 17.55 -22.40
C GLY A 188 9.95 16.55 -23.47
N SER A 189 10.89 15.65 -23.17
CA SER A 189 11.30 14.61 -24.12
C SER A 189 10.15 13.65 -24.43
N ASP A 190 9.92 13.39 -25.73
CA ASP A 190 8.93 12.43 -26.19
C ASP A 190 9.50 11.02 -26.18
N ILE A 191 9.07 10.22 -25.21
CA ILE A 191 9.41 8.80 -25.09
C ILE A 191 8.22 7.90 -25.44
N SER A 192 7.18 8.43 -26.09
CA SER A 192 5.97 7.68 -26.42
C SER A 192 6.22 6.47 -27.32
N LYS A 193 7.25 6.50 -28.17
CA LYS A 193 7.69 5.30 -28.90
C LYS A 193 8.08 4.15 -27.98
N SER A 194 8.70 4.45 -26.85
CA SER A 194 9.17 3.46 -25.87
C SER A 194 8.07 2.99 -24.93
N ILE A 195 7.22 3.92 -24.47
CA ILE A 195 6.28 3.62 -23.37
C ILE A 195 4.81 3.82 -23.71
N GLY A 196 4.46 4.33 -24.89
CA GLY A 196 3.07 4.64 -25.28
C GLY A 196 2.55 5.95 -24.68
N LYS A 197 1.30 6.31 -25.00
CA LYS A 197 0.59 7.49 -24.49
C LYS A 197 -0.66 7.16 -23.70
N LYS A 198 -1.23 5.96 -23.89
CA LYS A 198 -2.47 5.55 -23.22
C LYS A 198 -2.27 5.45 -21.71
N LEU A 199 -3.26 5.92 -20.97
CA LEU A 199 -3.35 5.86 -19.52
C LEU A 199 -4.82 5.70 -19.12
N ASP A 200 -5.13 4.61 -18.42
CA ASP A 200 -6.46 4.39 -17.85
C ASP A 200 -6.41 4.49 -16.34
N ILE A 201 -5.44 3.82 -15.71
CA ILE A 201 -5.32 3.77 -14.25
C ILE A 201 -3.97 4.36 -13.85
N TRP A 202 -4.02 5.42 -13.07
CA TRP A 202 -2.83 6.04 -12.52
C TRP A 202 -2.61 5.61 -11.07
N VAL A 203 -1.48 4.96 -10.79
CA VAL A 203 -1.14 4.47 -9.48
C VAL A 203 -0.17 5.45 -8.82
N MET A 204 -0.45 5.90 -7.60
CA MET A 204 0.45 6.78 -6.87
C MET A 204 0.77 6.23 -5.48
N SER A 205 2.01 6.48 -5.08
CA SER A 205 2.42 6.31 -3.68
C SER A 205 1.82 7.42 -2.82
N PRO A 206 1.52 7.19 -1.54
CA PRO A 206 0.87 8.19 -0.67
C PRO A 206 1.65 9.50 -0.52
N GLY A 207 2.97 9.42 -0.66
CA GLY A 207 3.90 10.54 -0.57
C GLY A 207 4.07 11.32 -1.87
N PHE A 208 3.54 10.84 -3.00
CA PHE A 208 3.71 11.52 -4.29
C PHE A 208 2.98 12.88 -4.30
N ARG A 209 3.63 13.88 -4.92
CA ARG A 209 3.16 15.29 -4.98
C ARG A 209 3.29 15.91 -6.37
N GLY A 210 3.62 15.11 -7.39
CA GLY A 210 3.70 15.62 -8.76
C GLY A 210 2.32 15.88 -9.36
N THR A 211 2.33 16.29 -10.62
CA THR A 211 1.11 16.61 -11.37
C THR A 211 0.26 15.35 -11.57
N ILE A 212 -1.06 15.50 -11.46
CA ILE A 212 -2.01 14.46 -11.82
C ILE A 212 -2.01 14.37 -13.35
N PRO A 213 -1.73 13.21 -13.95
CA PRO A 213 -1.80 13.06 -15.40
C PRO A 213 -3.20 13.38 -15.92
N GLU A 214 -3.25 14.04 -17.08
CA GLU A 214 -4.49 14.21 -17.81
C GLU A 214 -5.04 12.84 -18.24
N HIS A 215 -6.36 12.74 -18.40
CA HIS A 215 -7.06 11.56 -18.92
C HIS A 215 -7.03 10.28 -18.06
N ALA A 216 -6.42 10.27 -16.87
CA ALA A 216 -6.56 9.15 -15.96
C ALA A 216 -8.05 8.92 -15.63
N ARG A 217 -8.53 7.69 -15.83
CA ARG A 217 -9.92 7.28 -15.54
C ARG A 217 -10.08 6.86 -14.07
N PHE A 218 -9.02 6.33 -13.48
CA PHE A 218 -8.96 5.98 -12.06
C PHE A 218 -7.61 6.39 -11.47
N ILE A 219 -7.61 6.75 -10.18
CA ILE A 219 -6.42 6.91 -9.36
C ILE A 219 -6.40 5.79 -8.31
N LEU A 220 -5.34 4.97 -8.31
CA LEU A 220 -5.11 3.95 -7.29
C LEU A 220 -4.02 4.42 -6.32
N ILE A 221 -4.32 4.44 -5.02
CA ILE A 221 -3.36 4.79 -3.98
C ILE A 221 -2.84 3.53 -3.30
N THR A 222 -1.54 3.34 -3.34
CA THR A 222 -0.89 2.20 -2.66
C THR A 222 -0.62 2.47 -1.18
N GLY A 223 -0.09 1.47 -0.47
CA GLY A 223 0.12 1.53 0.97
C GLY A 223 -1.02 0.86 1.75
N PRO A 224 -0.93 0.81 3.08
CA PRO A 224 -2.00 0.23 3.88
C PRO A 224 -3.18 1.19 3.80
N ASN A 225 -4.24 0.87 3.06
CA ASN A 225 -5.54 1.57 3.01
C ASN A 225 -5.50 3.09 3.26
N MET A 226 -4.78 3.83 2.41
CA MET A 226 -4.32 5.19 2.73
C MET A 226 -5.43 6.26 2.70
N VAL A 227 -6.62 5.92 2.21
CA VAL A 227 -7.82 6.80 2.25
C VAL A 227 -8.21 7.17 3.68
N TRP A 228 -7.94 6.30 4.66
CA TRP A 228 -8.19 6.59 6.08
C TRP A 228 -7.11 7.47 6.71
N TRP A 229 -5.89 7.41 6.17
CA TRP A 229 -4.72 8.04 6.76
C TRP A 229 -4.25 9.29 6.04
N GLN A 230 -4.93 9.66 4.95
CA GLN A 230 -4.70 10.81 4.08
C GLN A 230 -3.76 11.86 4.67
N GLN A 231 -2.52 11.88 4.17
CA GLN A 231 -1.53 12.90 4.53
C GLN A 231 -1.26 13.78 3.32
N ASN A 232 -1.81 15.00 3.35
CA ASN A 232 -1.47 16.10 2.43
C ASN A 232 -1.77 15.83 0.94
N TRP A 233 -2.97 15.35 0.62
CA TRP A 233 -3.45 15.18 -0.77
C TRP A 233 -4.23 16.40 -1.27
N GLN A 234 -3.77 17.60 -0.94
CA GLN A 234 -4.44 18.84 -1.38
C GLN A 234 -4.50 18.96 -2.90
N HIS A 235 -3.45 18.49 -3.59
CA HIS A 235 -3.39 18.46 -5.06
C HIS A 235 -4.48 17.58 -5.68
N LEU A 236 -5.05 16.61 -4.95
CA LEU A 236 -6.14 15.75 -5.42
C LEU A 236 -7.53 16.34 -5.18
N ILE A 237 -7.69 17.42 -4.40
CA ILE A 237 -9.02 17.92 -3.98
C ILE A 237 -9.89 18.34 -5.17
N HIS A 238 -9.26 18.78 -6.26
CA HIS A 238 -9.95 19.30 -7.44
C HIS A 238 -10.09 18.28 -8.57
N THR A 239 -9.64 17.04 -8.36
CA THR A 239 -9.83 16.00 -9.37
C THR A 239 -11.25 15.43 -9.30
N ASN A 240 -11.86 15.23 -10.47
CA ASN A 240 -13.11 14.48 -10.61
C ASN A 240 -12.87 12.99 -10.88
N VAL A 241 -11.61 12.56 -10.86
CA VAL A 241 -11.24 11.17 -11.11
C VAL A 241 -11.50 10.33 -9.85
N PRO A 242 -12.17 9.17 -9.95
CA PRO A 242 -12.29 8.20 -8.87
C PRO A 242 -10.95 7.87 -8.21
N ILE A 243 -10.87 7.95 -6.87
CA ILE A 243 -9.66 7.64 -6.10
C ILE A 243 -9.91 6.44 -5.20
N ILE A 244 -9.17 5.36 -5.41
CA ILE A 244 -9.35 4.08 -4.73
C ILE A 244 -8.10 3.77 -3.92
N GLY A 245 -8.26 3.40 -2.65
CA GLY A 245 -7.17 2.87 -1.85
C GLY A 245 -7.03 1.35 -2.00
N ILE A 246 -5.79 0.84 -2.05
CA ILE A 246 -5.56 -0.60 -1.93
C ILE A 246 -6.14 -1.10 -0.59
N PRO A 247 -6.99 -2.15 -0.59
CA PRO A 247 -7.54 -2.71 0.64
C PRO A 247 -6.45 -3.13 1.62
N LEU A 248 -6.70 -2.99 2.92
CA LEU A 248 -5.71 -3.32 3.95
C LEU A 248 -5.29 -4.80 3.88
N ALA A 249 -6.23 -5.71 3.60
CA ALA A 249 -5.95 -7.14 3.42
C ALA A 249 -5.04 -7.42 2.23
N SER A 250 -5.22 -6.72 1.09
CA SER A 250 -4.34 -6.86 -0.06
C SER A 250 -2.93 -6.35 0.26
N TRP A 251 -2.83 -5.23 0.98
CA TRP A 251 -1.53 -4.72 1.45
C TRP A 251 -0.83 -5.70 2.40
N GLN A 252 -1.57 -6.33 3.32
CA GLN A 252 -1.05 -7.33 4.24
C GLN A 252 -0.36 -8.47 3.49
N LEU A 253 -1.03 -9.02 2.47
CA LEU A 253 -0.47 -10.11 1.64
C LEU A 253 0.84 -9.68 0.95
N SER A 254 0.95 -8.43 0.51
CA SER A 254 2.19 -7.92 -0.07
C SER A 254 3.30 -7.80 0.99
N VAL A 255 2.99 -7.28 2.18
CA VAL A 255 3.97 -7.16 3.27
C VAL A 255 4.45 -8.53 3.73
N GLU A 256 3.57 -9.52 3.85
CA GLU A 256 3.92 -10.89 4.25
C GLU A 256 4.92 -11.54 3.28
N LYS A 257 4.76 -11.31 1.98
CA LYS A 257 5.70 -11.80 0.94
C LYS A 257 7.06 -11.13 1.01
N LEU A 258 7.11 -9.86 1.40
CA LEU A 258 8.31 -9.02 1.26
C LEU A 258 9.06 -8.77 2.57
N ALA A 259 8.40 -8.99 3.71
CA ALA A 259 8.81 -8.51 5.04
C ALA A 259 9.13 -7.00 5.07
N ALA A 260 8.54 -6.22 4.17
CA ALA A 260 8.77 -4.80 3.97
C ALA A 260 7.55 -4.14 3.31
N PRO A 261 7.40 -2.80 3.38
CA PRO A 261 6.44 -2.08 2.54
C PRO A 261 6.64 -2.42 1.06
N ALA A 262 5.57 -2.79 0.36
CA ALA A 262 5.61 -2.98 -1.08
C ALA A 262 5.79 -1.66 -1.83
N SER A 263 6.57 -1.69 -2.91
CA SER A 263 6.61 -0.61 -3.90
C SER A 263 5.23 -0.45 -4.55
N ALA A 264 4.98 0.72 -5.16
CA ALA A 264 3.71 0.96 -5.83
C ALA A 264 3.47 -0.03 -6.98
N GLY A 265 4.53 -0.37 -7.72
CA GLY A 265 4.50 -1.36 -8.79
C GLY A 265 4.13 -2.74 -8.28
N PHE A 266 4.82 -3.22 -7.26
CA PHE A 266 4.54 -4.53 -6.67
C PHE A 266 3.14 -4.60 -6.06
N ALA A 267 2.75 -3.61 -5.26
CA ALA A 267 1.43 -3.60 -4.62
C ALA A 267 0.28 -3.62 -5.64
N CYS A 268 0.45 -2.92 -6.77
CA CYS A 268 -0.53 -2.94 -7.85
C CYS A 268 -0.61 -4.33 -8.52
N LEU A 269 0.54 -4.91 -8.88
CA LEU A 269 0.59 -6.26 -9.47
C LEU A 269 -0.02 -7.30 -8.51
N ASP A 270 0.38 -7.26 -7.25
CA ASP A 270 -0.10 -8.19 -6.23
C ASP A 270 -1.62 -8.10 -6.06
N TRP A 271 -2.16 -6.87 -6.05
CA TRP A 271 -3.60 -6.64 -6.00
C TRP A 271 -4.31 -7.19 -7.24
N LEU A 272 -3.81 -6.94 -8.45
CA LEU A 272 -4.43 -7.44 -9.69
C LEU A 272 -4.45 -8.98 -9.76
N MET A 273 -3.41 -9.65 -9.26
CA MET A 273 -3.28 -11.11 -9.36
C MET A 273 -3.93 -11.88 -8.22
N ASN A 274 -3.99 -11.32 -7.02
CA ASN A 274 -4.38 -12.06 -5.81
C ASN A 274 -5.68 -11.56 -5.19
N TYR A 275 -6.30 -10.50 -5.72
CA TYR A 275 -7.56 -10.01 -5.20
C TYR A 275 -8.73 -10.81 -5.78
N GLN A 276 -9.44 -11.52 -4.92
CA GLN A 276 -10.47 -12.51 -5.30
C GLN A 276 -11.60 -11.98 -6.19
N ARG A 277 -11.86 -10.67 -6.17
CA ARG A 277 -12.90 -10.05 -7.01
C ARG A 277 -12.43 -9.78 -8.45
N ILE A 278 -11.15 -9.97 -8.73
CA ILE A 278 -10.52 -9.86 -10.04
C ILE A 278 -10.14 -11.27 -10.47
N ALA A 279 -11.04 -11.97 -11.15
CA ALA A 279 -10.93 -13.43 -11.30
C ALA A 279 -10.22 -13.89 -12.58
N ASN A 280 -10.05 -13.01 -13.58
CA ASN A 280 -9.76 -13.45 -14.95
C ASN A 280 -8.65 -12.66 -15.66
N ILE A 281 -7.75 -12.03 -14.92
CA ILE A 281 -6.70 -11.20 -15.51
C ILE A 281 -5.34 -11.85 -15.34
N ARG A 282 -4.65 -12.02 -16.46
CA ARG A 282 -3.22 -12.26 -16.50
C ARG A 282 -2.55 -10.99 -17.03
N PRO A 283 -2.13 -10.06 -16.17
CA PRO A 283 -1.58 -8.80 -16.66
C PRO A 283 -0.25 -9.02 -17.38
N SER A 284 0.01 -8.18 -18.38
CA SER A 284 1.36 -7.95 -18.89
C SER A 284 2.08 -6.97 -17.97
N ALA A 285 3.36 -7.19 -17.68
CA ALA A 285 4.19 -6.27 -16.93
C ALA A 285 5.43 -5.92 -17.74
N MET A 286 5.69 -4.62 -17.87
CA MET A 286 6.83 -4.05 -18.60
C MET A 286 7.50 -3.00 -17.73
N GLY A 287 8.82 -2.81 -17.86
CA GLY A 287 9.51 -1.79 -17.06
C GLY A 287 9.62 -2.12 -15.57
N PHE A 288 9.61 -3.42 -15.24
CA PHE A 288 9.87 -3.93 -13.91
C PHE A 288 11.27 -4.53 -13.81
N GLY A 289 11.81 -4.54 -12.60
CA GLY A 289 13.19 -4.97 -12.33
C GLY A 289 14.10 -3.78 -12.10
N TYR A 290 14.82 -3.84 -10.98
CA TYR A 290 15.87 -2.90 -10.61
C TYR A 290 17.15 -3.70 -10.38
N ASN A 291 18.08 -3.64 -11.33
CA ASN A 291 19.39 -4.22 -11.08
C ASN A 291 20.38 -3.10 -10.72
N PRO A 292 20.62 -2.83 -9.41
CA PRO A 292 21.55 -1.79 -8.99
C PRO A 292 22.96 -1.99 -9.53
N ALA A 293 23.36 -3.23 -9.85
CA ALA A 293 24.68 -3.52 -10.41
C ALA A 293 24.79 -3.22 -11.91
N GLN A 294 23.67 -3.12 -12.63
CA GLN A 294 23.65 -2.93 -14.10
C GLN A 294 23.05 -1.59 -14.52
N GLN A 295 22.35 -0.89 -13.63
CA GLN A 295 21.62 0.33 -13.97
C GLN A 295 22.16 1.53 -13.18
N SER A 296 22.82 2.44 -13.90
CA SER A 296 23.20 3.77 -13.35
C SER A 296 21.99 4.69 -13.14
N ARG A 297 20.85 4.35 -13.74
CA ARG A 297 19.59 5.10 -13.68
C ARG A 297 18.50 4.23 -13.07
N TYR A 298 17.77 4.75 -12.09
CA TYR A 298 16.66 4.02 -11.45
C TYR A 298 15.31 4.32 -12.11
N HIS A 299 15.11 5.54 -12.63
CA HIS A 299 13.86 5.97 -13.25
C HIS A 299 14.05 6.52 -14.66
N ILE A 300 13.15 6.14 -15.58
CA ILE A 300 13.07 6.65 -16.96
C ILE A 300 13.12 8.18 -17.03
N GLN A 301 12.52 8.87 -16.08
CA GLN A 301 12.29 10.32 -16.18
C GLN A 301 13.40 11.16 -15.56
N ASN A 302 13.90 10.76 -14.39
CA ASN A 302 14.85 11.58 -13.64
C ASN A 302 16.08 10.75 -13.29
N LYS A 303 17.24 11.20 -13.77
CA LYS A 303 18.54 10.58 -13.51
C LYS A 303 18.97 10.70 -12.03
N THR A 304 18.41 11.66 -11.28
CA THR A 304 18.79 11.88 -9.87
C THR A 304 17.93 11.12 -8.87
N HIS A 305 16.80 10.54 -9.29
CA HIS A 305 15.98 9.73 -8.39
C HIS A 305 16.67 8.40 -8.10
N GLN A 306 16.65 8.01 -6.83
CA GLN A 306 17.20 6.76 -6.34
C GLN A 306 16.10 5.86 -5.78
N ALA A 307 16.34 4.55 -5.82
CA ALA A 307 15.49 3.57 -5.17
C ALA A 307 15.44 3.88 -3.66
N THR A 308 14.24 3.93 -3.09
CA THR A 308 14.13 4.11 -1.64
C THR A 308 14.58 2.83 -0.93
N SER A 309 15.34 2.96 0.16
CA SER A 309 15.79 1.83 0.96
C SER A 309 14.67 1.11 1.73
N ARG A 310 13.46 1.68 1.76
CA ARG A 310 12.31 1.14 2.50
C ARG A 310 11.67 -0.09 1.88
N HIS A 311 12.00 -0.41 0.64
CA HIS A 311 11.44 -1.56 -0.07
C HIS A 311 12.46 -2.70 -0.10
N ASN A 312 11.96 -3.94 -0.01
CA ASN A 312 12.78 -5.13 -0.22
C ASN A 312 12.80 -5.48 -1.73
N TRP A 313 13.57 -4.71 -2.50
CA TRP A 313 13.65 -4.85 -3.97
C TRP A 313 14.01 -6.26 -4.45
N ARG A 314 14.84 -6.96 -3.67
CA ARG A 314 15.23 -8.33 -3.97
C ARG A 314 14.03 -9.28 -3.85
N ALA A 315 13.31 -9.22 -2.72
CA ALA A 315 12.12 -10.04 -2.54
C ALA A 315 11.03 -9.72 -3.57
N GLU A 316 10.85 -8.44 -3.94
CA GLU A 316 9.91 -8.07 -5.01
C GLU A 316 10.26 -8.75 -6.34
N GLN A 317 11.54 -8.77 -6.71
CA GLN A 317 12.01 -9.43 -7.93
C GLN A 317 11.86 -10.94 -7.89
N GLU A 318 12.20 -11.56 -6.75
CA GLU A 318 12.07 -13.01 -6.56
C GLU A 318 10.60 -13.42 -6.72
N VAL A 319 9.67 -12.71 -6.08
CA VAL A 319 8.23 -12.99 -6.20
C VAL A 319 7.69 -12.71 -7.60
N ILE A 320 8.07 -11.60 -8.24
CA ILE A 320 7.66 -11.30 -9.62
C ILE A 320 8.16 -12.38 -10.59
N LYS A 321 9.38 -12.88 -10.39
CA LYS A 321 9.92 -13.98 -11.18
C LYS A 321 9.11 -15.25 -10.96
N THR A 322 8.75 -15.59 -9.72
CA THR A 322 7.86 -16.72 -9.43
C THR A 322 6.52 -16.57 -10.15
N TRP A 323 5.91 -15.38 -10.17
CA TRP A 323 4.66 -15.16 -10.91
C TRP A 323 4.80 -15.32 -12.43
N LYS A 324 5.95 -14.96 -12.99
CA LYS A 324 6.27 -15.24 -14.40
C LYS A 324 6.35 -16.75 -14.64
N ASP A 325 7.12 -17.46 -13.82
CA ASP A 325 7.39 -18.89 -13.94
C ASP A 325 6.09 -19.72 -13.75
N GLU A 326 5.20 -19.28 -12.87
CA GLU A 326 3.86 -19.86 -12.65
C GLU A 326 2.81 -19.44 -13.70
N LEU A 327 3.22 -18.68 -14.73
CA LEU A 327 2.34 -18.16 -15.79
C LEU A 327 1.18 -17.27 -15.27
N LYS A 328 1.30 -16.72 -14.08
CA LYS A 328 0.35 -15.73 -13.51
C LYS A 328 0.58 -14.32 -14.05
N LEU A 329 1.80 -14.04 -14.51
CA LEU A 329 2.22 -12.76 -15.05
C LEU A 329 2.85 -12.95 -16.45
N ASN A 330 2.51 -12.09 -17.40
CA ASN A 330 3.27 -11.98 -18.65
C ASN A 330 4.35 -10.89 -18.49
N LEU A 331 5.50 -11.25 -17.91
CA LEU A 331 6.62 -10.32 -17.72
C LEU A 331 7.47 -10.25 -18.99
N LEU A 332 7.41 -9.10 -19.66
CA LEU A 332 8.04 -8.81 -20.95
C LEU A 332 9.35 -8.03 -20.80
#